data_AF-A0AAW3EM21-F1
#
_entry.id   AF-A0AAW3EM21-F1
#
_cell.length_a   1.000
_cell.length_b   1.000
_cell.length_c   1.000
_cell.angle_alpha   90.00
_cell.angle_beta   90.00
_cell.angle_gamma   90.00
#
_symmetry.space_group_name_H-M   'P 1'
#
loop_
_entity.id
_entity.type
_entity.pdbx_description
1 polymer ?
#
loop_
_entity_poly.entity_id
_entity_poly.type
_entity_poly.pdbx_seq_one_letter_code
_entity_poly.pdbx_strand_id
1 'polypeptide(L)'
;MIVKKRIKRPITQKEMAKKFFVSVSTVKRYISLPREEYEKEAEEKRNLAFSLRESGLKWKKIAEIMNTTQNSAIAYYRRYLLHKQQ
;
A
#
# COMPACT_ATOMS: atom_id res chain seq x y z
N MET A 1 17.18 -20.52 -4.25
CA MET A 1 16.73 -19.34 -5.02
C MET A 1 16.45 -18.20 -4.05
N ILE A 2 17.29 -17.16 -4.03
CA ILE A 2 17.08 -15.97 -3.19
C ILE A 2 16.28 -14.98 -4.03
N VAL A 3 14.99 -14.78 -3.70
CA VAL A 3 14.12 -13.84 -4.42
C VAL A 3 14.54 -12.41 -4.06
N LYS A 4 15.29 -11.75 -4.96
CA LYS A 4 15.85 -10.40 -4.77
C LYS A 4 14.83 -9.26 -4.93
N LYS A 5 13.62 -9.50 -5.47
CA LYS A 5 12.63 -8.44 -5.69
C LYS A 5 11.22 -8.95 -5.40
N ARG A 6 10.56 -8.36 -4.40
CA ARG A 6 9.18 -8.70 -4.02
C ARG A 6 8.23 -8.01 -5.01
N ILE A 7 7.50 -8.79 -5.80
CA ILE A 7 6.64 -8.29 -6.88
C ILE A 7 5.25 -8.01 -6.31
N LYS A 8 4.63 -6.86 -6.63
CA LYS A 8 3.20 -6.62 -6.35
C LYS A 8 2.38 -7.67 -7.12
N ARG A 9 1.64 -8.50 -6.37
CA ARG A 9 1.02 -9.73 -6.88
C ARG A 9 0.14 -9.45 -8.12
N PRO A 10 0.41 -10.09 -9.28
CA PRO A 10 -0.48 -9.99 -10.43
C PRO A 10 -1.71 -10.91 -10.29
N ILE A 11 -1.61 -11.94 -9.44
CA ILE A 11 -2.64 -12.95 -9.18
C ILE A 11 -2.81 -13.15 -7.67
N THR A 12 -3.91 -13.77 -7.25
CA THR A 12 -4.16 -14.03 -5.83
C THR A 12 -3.15 -15.03 -5.25
N GLN A 13 -2.99 -15.01 -3.92
CA GLN A 13 -2.09 -15.96 -3.24
C GLN A 13 -2.53 -17.42 -3.42
N LYS A 14 -3.84 -17.67 -3.57
CA LYS A 14 -4.39 -19.01 -3.82
C LYS A 14 -4.03 -19.49 -5.23
N GLU A 15 -4.16 -18.64 -6.23
CA GLU A 15 -3.77 -18.96 -7.61
C GLU A 15 -2.26 -19.18 -7.73
N MET A 16 -1.46 -18.36 -7.04
CA MET A 16 -0.01 -18.53 -6.95
C MET A 16 0.35 -19.89 -6.33
N ALA A 17 -0.30 -20.24 -5.21
CA ALA A 17 -0.10 -21.53 -4.55
C ALA A 17 -0.38 -22.71 -5.50
N LYS A 18 -1.48 -22.64 -6.25
CA LYS A 18 -1.84 -23.64 -7.26
C LYS A 18 -0.83 -23.70 -8.42
N LYS A 19 -0.44 -22.55 -8.96
CA LYS A 19 0.48 -22.45 -10.11
C LYS A 19 1.88 -22.98 -9.81
N PHE A 20 2.38 -22.72 -8.61
CA PHE A 20 3.74 -23.06 -8.21
C PHE A 20 3.82 -24.31 -7.31
N PHE A 21 2.70 -25.02 -7.10
CA PHE A 21 2.61 -26.23 -6.28
C PHE A 21 3.20 -26.05 -4.88
N VAL A 22 2.91 -24.92 -4.24
CA VAL A 22 3.38 -24.58 -2.89
C VAL A 22 2.22 -24.19 -1.99
N SER A 23 2.40 -24.28 -0.68
CA SER A 23 1.39 -23.82 0.27
C SER A 23 1.19 -22.31 0.22
N VAL A 24 -0.03 -21.84 0.55
CA VAL A 24 -0.34 -20.41 0.68
C VAL A 24 0.57 -19.72 1.71
N SER A 25 0.96 -20.43 2.76
CA SER A 25 1.90 -19.93 3.77
C SER A 25 3.28 -19.66 3.19
N THR A 26 3.79 -20.55 2.33
CA THR A 26 5.06 -20.35 1.60
C THR A 26 4.96 -19.15 0.64
N VAL A 27 3.85 -19.03 -0.08
CA VAL A 27 3.56 -17.88 -0.95
C VAL A 27 3.61 -16.56 -0.17
N LYS A 28 2.94 -16.50 1.00
CA LYS A 28 3.00 -15.33 1.89
C LYS A 28 4.42 -15.02 2.30
N ARG A 29 5.17 -16.02 2.77
CA ARG A 29 6.57 -15.84 3.20
C ARG A 29 7.45 -15.24 2.10
N TYR A 30 7.26 -15.65 0.85
CA TYR A 30 8.08 -15.18 -0.27
C TYR A 30 7.69 -13.81 -0.81
N ILE A 31 6.43 -13.40 -0.68
CA ILE A 31 5.90 -12.18 -1.32
C ILE A 31 5.66 -11.04 -0.33
N SER A 32 5.37 -11.34 0.94
CA SER A 32 5.13 -10.31 1.96
C SER A 32 6.27 -9.30 1.97
N LEU A 33 5.97 -8.01 1.94
CA LEU A 33 6.95 -6.92 2.01
C LEU A 33 7.61 -6.89 3.41
N PRO A 34 8.89 -6.47 3.58
CA PRO A 34 9.45 -6.26 4.90
C PRO A 34 8.63 -5.23 5.66
N ARG A 35 8.62 -5.32 6.99
CA ARG A 35 7.84 -4.42 7.83
C ARG A 35 8.23 -2.96 7.60
N GLU A 36 9.53 -2.68 7.59
CA GLU A 36 10.08 -1.32 7.38
C GLU A 36 9.68 -0.73 6.02
N GLU A 37 9.81 -1.50 4.94
CA GLU A 37 9.42 -1.04 3.59
C GLU A 37 7.91 -0.78 3.50
N TYR A 38 7.09 -1.62 4.15
CA TYR A 38 5.64 -1.41 4.20
C TYR A 38 5.27 -0.13 4.95
N GLU A 39 5.94 0.14 6.07
CA GLU A 39 5.69 1.33 6.87
C GLU A 39 6.12 2.60 6.14
N LYS A 40 7.26 2.58 5.43
CA LYS A 40 7.72 3.66 4.55
C LYS A 40 6.72 3.96 3.43
N GLU A 41 6.30 2.94 2.66
CA GLU A 41 5.27 3.12 1.61
C GLU A 41 3.97 3.72 2.19
N ALA A 42 3.59 3.30 3.40
CA ALA A 42 2.39 3.78 4.04
C ALA A 42 2.53 5.24 4.50
N GLU A 43 3.71 5.63 4.97
CA GLU A 43 4.03 7.01 5.36
C GLU A 43 4.04 7.94 4.16
N GLU A 44 4.69 7.55 3.06
CA GLU A 44 4.71 8.30 1.80
C GLU A 44 3.29 8.60 1.30
N LYS A 45 2.39 7.60 1.33
CA LYS A 45 0.98 7.78 0.93
C LYS A 45 0.23 8.75 1.86
N ARG A 46 0.51 8.71 3.16
CA ARG A 46 -0.07 9.64 4.13
C ARG A 46 0.39 11.08 3.87
N ASN A 47 1.70 11.25 3.65
CA ASN A 47 2.32 12.55 3.36
C ASN A 47 1.79 13.13 2.05
N LEU A 48 1.68 12.31 1.00
CA LEU A 48 1.12 12.72 -0.29
C LEU A 48 -0.36 13.14 -0.16
N ALA A 49 -1.17 12.40 0.60
CA ALA A 49 -2.57 12.77 0.82
C ALA A 49 -2.69 14.12 1.56
N PHE A 50 -1.80 14.37 2.52
CA PHE A 50 -1.73 15.64 3.24
C PHE A 50 -1.29 16.79 2.33
N SER A 51 -0.21 16.64 1.57
CA SER A 51 0.29 17.70 0.69
C SER A 51 -0.72 18.09 -0.39
N LEU A 52 -1.42 17.11 -0.97
CA LEU A 52 -2.49 17.35 -1.95
C LEU A 52 -3.71 18.02 -1.32
N ARG A 53 -3.94 17.81 -0.03
CA ARG A 53 -5.04 18.47 0.71
C ARG A 53 -4.68 19.91 1.04
N GLU A 54 -3.46 20.16 1.49
CA GLU A 54 -2.93 21.50 1.76
C GLU A 54 -2.93 22.36 0.48
N SER A 55 -2.68 21.77 -0.69
CA SER A 55 -2.78 22.46 -1.98
C SER A 55 -4.23 22.80 -2.40
N GLY A 56 -5.23 22.57 -1.55
CA GLY A 56 -6.62 22.97 -1.77
C GLY A 56 -7.42 22.08 -2.72
N LEU A 57 -6.90 20.91 -3.10
CA LEU A 57 -7.59 20.03 -4.05
C LEU A 57 -8.81 19.34 -3.41
N LYS A 58 -9.86 19.15 -4.22
CA LYS A 58 -11.04 18.35 -3.82
C LYS A 58 -10.67 16.87 -3.73
N TRP A 59 -11.30 16.15 -2.81
CA TRP A 59 -11.04 14.71 -2.57
C TRP A 59 -11.12 13.83 -3.82
N LYS A 60 -12.03 14.14 -4.75
CA LYS A 60 -12.13 13.44 -6.04
C LYS A 60 -10.83 13.51 -6.83
N LYS A 61 -10.23 14.70 -6.93
CA LYS A 61 -8.99 14.92 -7.67
C LYS A 61 -7.79 14.29 -6.97
N ILE A 62 -7.76 14.37 -5.64
CA ILE A 62 -6.72 13.72 -4.82
C ILE A 62 -6.74 12.20 -5.05
N ALA A 63 -7.93 11.60 -5.06
CA ALA A 63 -8.10 10.17 -5.31
C ALA A 63 -7.64 9.76 -6.72
N GLU A 64 -7.94 10.56 -7.75
CA GLU A 64 -7.45 10.37 -9.11
C GLU A 64 -5.91 10.43 -9.18
N ILE A 65 -5.28 11.43 -8.54
CA ILE A 65 -3.82 11.59 -8.51
C ILE A 65 -3.14 10.41 -7.79
N MET A 66 -3.71 9.98 -6.67
CA MET A 66 -3.19 8.85 -5.89
C MET A 66 -3.57 7.48 -6.48
N ASN A 67 -4.30 7.45 -7.60
CA ASN A 67 -4.85 6.25 -8.23
C ASN A 67 -5.57 5.33 -7.22
N THR A 68 -6.46 5.92 -6.42
CA THR A 68 -7.16 5.26 -5.31
C THR A 68 -8.61 5.73 -5.21
N THR A 69 -9.36 5.16 -4.27
CA THR A 69 -10.74 5.59 -4.02
C THR A 69 -10.77 6.86 -3.14
N GLN A 70 -11.83 7.65 -3.24
CA GLN A 70 -11.99 8.83 -2.39
C GLN A 70 -11.93 8.50 -0.91
N ASN A 71 -12.58 7.41 -0.50
CA ASN A 71 -12.56 6.93 0.88
C ASN A 71 -11.13 6.57 1.34
N SER A 72 -10.35 5.95 0.45
CA SER A 72 -8.94 5.65 0.74
C SER A 72 -8.09 6.91 0.90
N ALA A 73 -8.25 7.91 0.03
CA ALA A 73 -7.55 9.20 0.15
C ALA A 73 -7.87 9.91 1.47
N ILE A 74 -9.15 9.94 1.87
CA ILE A 74 -9.58 10.49 3.16
C ILE A 74 -8.98 9.71 4.33
N ALA A 75 -8.95 8.38 4.24
CA ALA A 75 -8.36 7.54 5.28
C ALA A 75 -6.85 7.78 5.45
N TYR A 76 -6.10 7.98 4.36
CA TYR A 76 -4.69 8.34 4.42
C TYR A 76 -4.48 9.68 5.14
N TYR A 77 -5.28 10.69 4.81
CA TYR A 77 -5.23 11.99 5.49
C TYR A 77 -5.56 11.89 6.98
N ARG A 78 -6.63 11.19 7.37
CA ARG A 78 -7.00 11.00 8.78
C ARG A 78 -5.89 10.31 9.58
N ARG A 79 -5.26 9.30 8.99
CA ARG A 79 -4.12 8.59 9.62
C ARG A 79 -2.89 9.48 9.75
N TYR A 80 -2.63 10.35 8.77
CA TYR A 80 -1.54 11.33 8.88
C TYR A 80 -1.71 12.21 10.13
N LEU A 81 -2.91 12.75 10.34
CA LEU A 81 -3.21 13.57 11.52
C LEU A 81 -3.03 12.82 12.84
N LEU A 82 -3.47 11.55 12.89
CA LEU A 82 -3.30 10.71 14.08
C LEU A 82 -1.81 10.43 14.39
N HIS A 83 -0.99 10.19 13.37
CA HIS A 83 0.44 9.92 13.54
C HIS A 83 1.25 11.17 13.92
N LYS A 84 0.78 12.37 13.56
CA LYS A 84 1.45 13.63 13.90
C LYS A 84 1.19 14.11 15.33
N GLN A 85 0.17 13.55 16.00
CA GLN A 85 -0.20 13.90 17.38
C GLN A 85 0.53 13.06 18.44
N GLN A 86 1.26 12.02 18.04
CA GLN A 86 2.11 11.20 18.91
C GLN A 86 3.55 11.71 18.88
#